data_AF-M8AVK9-F1
#
_entry.id   AF-M8AVK9-F1
#
_cell.length_a   1.000
_cell.length_b   1.000
_cell.length_c   1.000
_cell.angle_alpha   90.00
_cell.angle_beta   90.00
_cell.angle_gamma   90.00
#
_symmetry.space_group_name_H-M   'P 1'
#
loop_
_entity.id
_entity.type
_entity.pdbx_description
1 polymer ?
#
loop_
_entity_poly.entity_id
_entity_poly.type
_entity_poly.pdbx_seq_one_letter_code
_entity_poly.pdbx_strand_id
1 'polypeptide(L)' 'MAEGCTLDFDVAVFNREKMSLAGHDKYMVAGGRNLFALLLEASRVTSPL' A
#
# COMPACT_ATOMS: atom_id res chain seq x y z
N MET A 1 24.28 0.05 13.06
CA MET A 1 23.60 0.99 12.14
C MET A 1 22.23 0.38 11.91
N ALA A 2 21.16 1.04 12.35
CA ALA A 2 19.84 0.42 12.39
C ALA A 2 19.43 -0.03 10.98
N GLU A 3 19.36 -1.34 10.76
CA GLU A 3 18.61 -1.89 9.63
C GLU A 3 17.18 -1.37 9.79
N GLY A 4 16.83 -0.37 8.99
CA GLY A 4 15.49 0.20 9.03
C GLY A 4 14.52 -0.89 8.65
N CYS A 5 13.68 -1.34 9.58
CA CYS A 5 12.60 -2.28 9.28
C CYS A 5 11.75 -1.73 8.13
N THR A 6 11.82 -2.38 6.97
CA THR A 6 10.90 -2.11 5.87
C THR A 6 9.57 -2.78 6.22
N LEU A 7 8.59 -1.97 6.63
CA LEU A 7 7.22 -2.43 6.81
C LEU A 7 6.62 -2.70 5.42
N ASP A 8 6.19 -3.94 5.19
CA ASP A 8 5.52 -4.33 3.97
C ASP A 8 4.07 -4.72 4.24
N PHE A 9 3.19 -4.47 3.26
CA PHE A 9 1.79 -4.86 3.26
C PHE A 9 1.38 -5.36 1.87
N ASP A 10 0.51 -6.36 1.85
CA ASP A 10 -0.14 -6.82 0.63
C ASP A 10 -1.39 -5.97 0.35
N VAL A 11 -1.60 -5.63 -0.92
CA VAL A 11 -2.77 -4.87 -1.35
C VAL A 11 -3.24 -5.38 -2.70
N ALA A 12 -4.48 -5.84 -2.74
CA ALA A 12 -5.05 -6.45 -3.95
C ALA A 12 -5.78 -5.43 -4.86
N VAL A 13 -6.28 -4.33 -4.29
CA VAL A 13 -7.19 -3.40 -5.00
C VAL A 13 -6.50 -2.11 -5.44
N PHE A 14 -5.55 -1.62 -4.68
CA PHE A 14 -4.82 -0.37 -4.99
C PHE A 14 -3.41 -0.66 -5.49
N ASN A 15 -2.86 0.30 -6.23
CA ASN A 15 -1.47 0.21 -6.69
C ASN A 15 -0.50 0.49 -5.54
N ARG A 16 0.36 -0.48 -5.25
CA ARG A 16 1.49 -0.33 -4.34
C ARG A 16 2.69 0.22 -5.10
N GLU A 17 3.31 1.24 -4.53
CA GLU A 17 4.52 1.85 -5.07
C GLU A 17 5.69 1.69 -4.11
N LYS A 18 6.86 1.39 -4.67
CA LYS A 18 8.13 1.32 -3.94
C LYS A 18 8.86 2.65 -4.09
N MET A 19 9.31 3.22 -2.98
CA MET A 19 10.08 4.46 -2.95
C MET A 19 11.31 4.33 -2.07
N SER A 20 12.41 4.97 -2.47
CA SER A 20 13.62 5.06 -1.65
C SER A 20 13.64 6.39 -0.90
N LEU A 21 13.66 6.33 0.44
CA LEU A 21 13.87 7.49 1.30
C LEU A 21 15.18 7.34 2.04
N ALA A 22 16.12 8.25 1.77
CA ALA A 22 17.45 8.24 2.39
C ALA A 22 18.15 6.87 2.27
N GLY A 23 17.98 6.18 1.14
CA GLY A 23 18.56 4.86 0.90
C GLY A 23 17.77 3.68 1.48
N HIS A 24 16.62 3.93 2.13
CA HIS A 24 15.74 2.87 2.65
C HIS A 24 14.51 2.70 1.79
N ASP A 25 14.22 1.44 1.45
CA ASP A 25 13.01 1.07 0.72
C ASP A 25 11.76 1.18 1.62
N LYS A 26 10.75 1.85 1.10
CA LYS A 26 9.42 1.98 1.71
C LYS A 26 8.33 1.74 0.66
N TYR A 27 7.15 1.37 1.14
CA TYR A 27 5.99 1.09 0.29
C TYR A 27 4.82 1.98 0.68
N MET A 28 4.09 2.47 -0.33
CA MET A 28 2.95 3.38 -0.15
C MET A 28 1.88 3.12 -1.21
N VAL A 29 0.64 3.53 -0.92
CA VAL A 29 -0.45 3.67 -1.90
C VAL A 29 -0.73 5.16 -2.06
N ALA A 30 -0.56 5.69 -3.26
CA ALA A 30 -0.91 7.08 -3.55
C ALA A 30 -2.44 7.26 -3.51
N GLY A 31 -2.91 8.36 -2.91
CA GLY A 31 -4.32 8.72 -2.90
C GLY A 31 -4.77 9.51 -4.14
N GLY A 32 -6.09 9.67 -4.33
CA GLY A 32 -6.64 10.48 -5.41
C GLY A 32 -8.13 10.26 -5.64
N ARG A 33 -8.85 11.26 -6.17
CA ARG A 33 -10.29 11.16 -6.45
C ARG A 33 -10.62 10.14 -7.54
N ASN A 34 -9.68 9.90 -8.45
CA ASN A 34 -9.77 8.85 -9.48
C ASN A 34 -9.84 7.43 -8.87
N LEU A 35 -9.42 7.25 -7.61
CA LEU A 35 -9.48 5.96 -6.92
C LEU A 35 -10.83 5.71 -6.25
N PHE A 36 -11.76 6.67 -6.26
CA PHE A 36 -13.08 6.49 -5.62
C PHE A 36 -13.89 5.34 -6.21
N ALA A 37 -13.72 5.06 -7.51
CA ALA A 37 -14.32 3.91 -8.16
C ALA A 37 -13.87 2.56 -7.55
N LEU A 38 -12.68 2.52 -6.95
CA LEU A 38 -12.12 1.31 -6.34
C LEU A 38 -12.51 1.15 -4.87
N LEU A 39 -13.12 2.17 -4.24
CA LEU A 39 -13.48 2.13 -2.82
C LEU A 39 -14.49 1.02 -2.51
N LEU A 40 -15.47 0.80 -3.40
CA LEU A 40 -16.46 -0.25 -3.20
C LEU A 40 -15.76 -1.61 -3.13
N GLU A 41 -14.92 -1.93 -4.12
CA GLU A 41 -14.16 -3.18 -4.16
C GLU A 41 -13.20 -3.31 -2.96
N ALA A 42 -12.51 -2.24 -2.55
CA ALA A 42 -11.64 -2.26 -1.38
C ALA A 42 -12.38 -2.47 -0.05
N SER A 43 -13.64 -2.04 0.03
CA SER A 43 -14.48 -2.17 1.22
C SER A 43 -15.22 -3.50 1.32
N ARG A 44 -15.18 -4.32 0.26
CA ARG A 44 -15.73 -5.68 0.31
C ARG A 44 -14.95 -6.42 1.38
N VAL A 45 -15.64 -6.77 2.45
CA VAL A 45 -15.09 -7.52 3.57
C VAL A 45 -14.41 -8.77 3.02
N THR A 46 -13.09 -8.71 2.89
CA THR A 46 -12.25 -9.89 2.76
C THR A 46 -12.09 -10.43 4.17
N SER A 47 -13.12 -11.12 4.66
CA SER A 47 -12.96 -12.03 5.78
C SER A 47 -11.88 -13.05 5.36
N PRO A 48 -10.77 -13.18 6.09
CA PRO A 48 -9.92 -14.34 5.90
C PRO A 48 -10.75 -15.54 6.40
N LEU A 49 -11.10 -16.45 5.49
CA LEU A 49 -11.45 -17.82 5.86
C LEU A 49 -10.18 -18.53 6.36
#